data_AF-A0A2I0II55-F1
#
_entry.id   AF-A0A2I0II55-F1
#
_cell.length_a   1.000
_cell.length_b   1.000
_cell.length_c   1.000
_cell.angle_alpha   90.00
_cell.angle_beta   90.00
_cell.angle_gamma   90.00
#
_symmetry.space_group_name_H-M   'P 1'
#
loop_
_entity.id
_entity.type
_entity.pdbx_description
1 polymer ?
#
loop_
_entity_poly.entity_id
_entity_poly.type
_entity_poly.pdbx_seq_one_letter_code
_entity_poly.pdbx_strand_id
1 'polypeptide(L)'
;MDLFREVLDEVEIRELLIDHVGHRCCWGSRPARTWKIHAVEDCNVYVGTLDTFIEEREVVRETEAHLGGNIDGKDKGPELGVWELDLRSEFPVLFVLNKETRATIPHSETIEKCSGCAGRGDRVCPDCNADQEPGYYKENRMNQCSACHGRGLIAHRDGSDTICVKCNGKGKIPCATCSSRGLIKCETCRGSGSLLSRNIAVVKWKTLSTRKVGATAGAASVPDEVFHQAKGVQLCNTQAYQCSPAFFADSYFLNKFSSEVISERAQAPPKARVICERHTISVVPVTRVTMSHRNRSFSFYIIGYSREVYLKDYYPSRFCWGLCPCLEWLKL
;
A
#
# COMPACT_ATOMS: atom_id res chain seq x y z
N MET A 1 -16.58 34.69 -17.52
CA MET A 1 -16.20 33.49 -18.30
C MET A 1 -17.39 32.56 -18.32
N ASP A 2 -18.17 32.56 -19.42
CA ASP A 2 -19.24 31.60 -19.67
C ASP A 2 -18.63 30.25 -20.07
N LEU A 3 -18.08 29.51 -19.11
CA LEU A 3 -17.67 28.13 -19.37
C LEU A 3 -18.91 27.25 -19.39
N PHE A 4 -19.37 26.94 -20.61
CA PHE A 4 -20.21 25.80 -20.98
C PHE A 4 -21.43 25.56 -20.08
N ARG A 5 -22.42 26.45 -20.18
CA ARG A 5 -23.79 26.12 -19.79
C ARG A 5 -24.37 25.19 -20.86
N GLU A 6 -24.09 23.90 -20.75
CA GLU A 6 -24.78 22.88 -21.54
C GLU A 6 -26.19 22.75 -20.94
N VAL A 7 -27.13 23.54 -21.48
CA VAL A 7 -28.53 23.48 -21.07
C VAL A 7 -29.10 22.19 -21.65
N LEU A 8 -29.21 21.16 -20.82
CA LEU A 8 -29.89 19.92 -21.20
C LEU A 8 -31.34 20.23 -21.54
N ASP A 9 -31.78 19.80 -22.72
CA ASP A 9 -33.17 19.97 -23.13
C ASP A 9 -34.09 18.91 -22.49
N GLU A 10 -35.40 19.10 -22.59
CA GLU A 10 -36.37 18.16 -22.01
C GLU A 10 -36.26 16.75 -22.61
N VAL A 11 -35.88 16.62 -23.88
CA VAL A 11 -35.76 15.32 -24.57
C VAL A 11 -34.58 14.56 -23.99
N GLU A 12 -33.41 15.19 -23.91
CA GLU A 12 -32.19 14.60 -23.33
C GLU A 12 -32.40 14.19 -21.87
N ILE A 13 -33.02 15.06 -21.06
CA ILE A 13 -33.31 14.77 -19.65
C ILE A 13 -34.18 13.51 -19.50
N ARG A 14 -35.20 13.37 -20.35
CA ARG A 14 -36.09 12.20 -20.33
C ARG A 14 -35.36 10.94 -20.79
N GLU A 15 -34.57 11.01 -21.85
CA GLU A 15 -33.81 9.87 -22.37
C GLU A 15 -32.84 9.31 -21.31
N LEU A 16 -32.08 10.19 -20.66
CA LEU A 16 -31.18 9.81 -19.57
C LEU A 16 -31.92 9.12 -18.41
N LEU A 17 -33.07 9.66 -18.01
CA LEU A 17 -33.86 9.04 -16.96
C LEU A 17 -34.48 7.70 -17.40
N ILE A 18 -34.96 7.60 -18.64
CA ILE A 18 -35.53 6.36 -19.19
C ILE A 18 -34.47 5.26 -19.23
N ASP A 19 -33.27 5.59 -19.69
CA ASP A 19 -32.14 4.66 -19.72
C ASP A 19 -31.79 4.18 -18.31
N HIS A 20 -31.61 5.11 -17.36
CA HIS A 20 -31.31 4.76 -15.96
C HIS A 20 -32.38 3.86 -15.32
N VAL A 21 -33.67 4.17 -15.55
CA VAL A 21 -34.79 3.40 -15.03
C VAL A 21 -34.88 2.02 -15.70
N GLY A 22 -34.57 1.93 -17.00
CA GLY A 22 -34.58 0.67 -17.76
C GLY A 22 -33.62 -0.38 -17.23
N HIS A 23 -32.51 0.05 -16.62
CA HIS A 23 -31.53 -0.83 -16.00
C HIS A 23 -31.96 -1.36 -14.61
N ARG A 24 -33.10 -0.92 -14.06
CA ARG A 24 -33.58 -1.33 -12.73
C ARG A 24 -34.83 -2.21 -12.83
N CYS A 25 -34.65 -3.49 -12.55
CA CYS A 25 -35.74 -4.45 -12.40
C CYS A 25 -36.77 -3.91 -11.39
N CYS A 26 -38.04 -3.87 -11.77
CA CYS A 26 -39.16 -3.37 -10.96
C CYS A 26 -39.39 -1.84 -10.95
N TRP A 27 -38.70 -1.05 -11.79
CA TRP A 27 -39.05 0.36 -12.01
C TRP A 27 -39.81 0.55 -13.34
N GLY A 28 -41.00 1.15 -13.28
CA GLY A 28 -41.82 1.40 -14.47
C GLY A 28 -41.36 2.64 -15.24
N SER A 29 -41.34 2.60 -16.57
CA SER A 29 -40.91 3.73 -17.42
C SER A 29 -41.91 4.89 -17.49
N ARG A 30 -43.15 4.70 -17.02
CA ARG A 30 -44.24 5.69 -17.16
C ARG A 30 -43.91 7.05 -16.53
N PRO A 31 -43.41 7.15 -15.28
CA PRO A 31 -43.01 8.46 -14.74
C PRO A 31 -41.96 9.18 -15.57
N ALA A 32 -40.90 8.49 -15.98
CA ALA A 32 -39.85 9.06 -16.83
C ALA A 32 -40.39 9.61 -18.17
N ARG A 33 -41.36 8.92 -18.77
CA ARG A 33 -41.96 9.29 -20.06
C ARG A 33 -43.04 10.37 -19.98
N THR A 34 -43.84 10.40 -18.92
CA THR A 34 -45.10 11.17 -18.93
C THR A 34 -45.23 12.20 -17.81
N TRP A 35 -44.41 12.15 -16.75
CA TRP A 35 -44.50 13.19 -15.71
C TRP A 35 -43.97 14.51 -16.27
N LYS A 36 -44.54 15.63 -15.81
CA LYS A 36 -44.11 16.96 -16.27
C LYS A 36 -42.80 17.32 -15.57
N ILE A 37 -41.82 17.82 -16.32
CA ILE A 37 -40.64 18.45 -15.73
C ILE A 37 -41.11 19.79 -15.15
N HIS A 38 -41.05 19.91 -13.82
CA HIS A 38 -41.49 21.09 -13.09
C HIS A 38 -40.37 22.09 -12.90
N ALA A 39 -39.15 21.61 -12.63
CA ALA A 39 -37.97 22.45 -12.44
C ALA A 39 -36.71 21.72 -12.91
N VAL A 40 -35.77 22.51 -13.46
CA VAL A 40 -34.42 22.12 -13.84
C VAL A 40 -33.49 23.15 -13.21
N GLU A 41 -32.66 22.72 -12.27
CA GLU A 41 -31.85 23.61 -11.43
C GLU A 41 -30.37 23.24 -11.50
N ASP A 42 -29.54 24.23 -11.80
CA ASP A 42 -28.09 24.09 -11.81
C ASP A 42 -27.57 24.06 -10.36
N CYS A 43 -27.11 22.90 -9.90
CA CYS A 43 -26.70 22.62 -8.53
C CYS A 43 -25.22 22.23 -8.46
N ASN A 44 -24.36 22.96 -9.19
CA ASN A 44 -22.94 22.65 -9.34
C ASN A 44 -22.26 22.29 -8.02
N VAL A 45 -21.33 21.34 -8.10
CA VAL A 45 -20.54 20.85 -6.97
C VAL A 45 -19.08 21.17 -7.22
N TYR A 46 -18.40 21.67 -6.20
CA TYR A 46 -16.99 22.02 -6.29
C TYR A 46 -16.15 21.00 -5.55
N VAL A 47 -15.05 20.59 -6.16
CA VAL A 47 -14.10 19.63 -5.59
C VAL A 47 -12.76 20.30 -5.49
N GLY A 48 -12.26 20.41 -4.26
CA GLY A 48 -10.95 20.96 -3.96
C GLY A 48 -10.00 19.85 -3.51
N THR A 49 -8.78 19.83 -4.03
CA THR A 49 -7.71 18.96 -3.56
C THR A 49 -6.45 19.74 -3.25
N LEU A 50 -5.77 19.36 -2.16
CA LEU A 50 -4.40 19.76 -1.88
C LEU A 50 -3.55 18.50 -1.82
N ASP A 51 -2.72 18.32 -2.83
CA ASP A 51 -1.73 17.25 -2.89
C ASP A 51 -0.40 17.79 -2.34
N THR A 52 0.10 17.24 -1.25
CA THR A 52 1.41 17.54 -0.67
C THR A 52 2.38 16.39 -0.99
N PHE A 53 3.32 16.65 -1.90
CA PHE A 53 4.34 15.68 -2.31
C PHE A 53 5.54 15.76 -1.36
N ILE A 54 5.86 14.63 -0.74
CA ILE A 54 6.88 14.54 0.30
C ILE A 54 7.91 13.46 0.01
N GLU A 55 9.10 13.64 0.57
CA GLU A 55 10.19 12.66 0.58
C GLU A 55 10.56 12.33 2.02
N GLU A 56 10.60 11.05 2.35
CA GLU A 56 11.08 10.52 3.62
C GLU A 56 12.37 9.75 3.39
N ARG A 57 13.34 9.93 4.29
CA ARG A 57 14.57 9.12 4.29
C ARG A 57 14.78 8.51 5.66
N GLU A 58 15.16 7.23 5.67
CA GLU A 58 15.58 6.52 6.87
C GLU A 58 16.81 5.65 6.59
N VAL A 59 17.54 5.32 7.65
CA VAL A 59 18.73 4.46 7.58
C VAL A 59 18.41 3.14 8.25
N VAL A 60 18.62 2.05 7.52
CA VAL A 60 18.46 0.67 7.99
C VAL A 60 19.83 -0.01 7.96
N ARG A 61 20.22 -0.64 9.06
CA ARG A 61 21.44 -1.46 9.12
C ARG A 61 21.12 -2.86 8.59
N GLU A 62 21.83 -3.28 7.56
CA GLU A 62 21.78 -4.65 7.03
C GLU A 62 23.07 -5.38 7.34
N THR A 63 22.95 -6.68 7.62
CA THR A 63 24.07 -7.54 8.00
C THR A 63 24.03 -8.85 7.22
N GLU A 64 25.17 -9.26 6.67
CA GLU A 64 25.32 -10.54 5.95
C GLU A 64 26.64 -11.25 6.30
N ALA A 65 26.79 -12.52 5.91
CA ALA A 65 28.01 -13.28 6.16
C ALA A 65 29.18 -12.71 5.35
N HIS A 66 30.25 -12.30 6.02
CA HIS A 66 31.45 -11.82 5.32
C HIS A 66 32.33 -12.99 4.93
N LEU A 67 32.39 -13.32 3.63
CA LEU A 67 33.15 -14.46 3.10
C LEU A 67 34.57 -14.07 2.62
N GLY A 68 35.03 -12.88 2.99
CA GLY A 68 36.25 -12.26 2.48
C GLY A 68 35.97 -11.18 1.43
N GLY A 69 37.02 -10.50 0.99
CA GLY A 69 36.96 -9.40 0.02
C GLY A 69 37.18 -8.03 0.67
N ASN A 70 37.44 -7.03 -0.17
CA ASN A 70 37.60 -5.65 0.28
C ASN A 70 36.22 -5.04 0.54
N ILE A 71 36.09 -4.30 1.63
CA ILE A 71 34.87 -3.58 1.99
C ILE A 71 35.01 -2.09 1.68
N ASP A 72 33.89 -1.41 1.49
CA ASP A 72 33.80 0.05 1.43
C ASP A 72 33.56 0.65 2.82
N GLY A 73 34.60 0.66 3.65
CA GLY A 73 34.55 1.15 5.02
C GLY A 73 35.03 2.59 5.19
N LYS A 74 35.06 3.04 6.44
CA LYS A 74 35.44 4.40 6.85
C LYS A 74 36.88 4.80 6.48
N ASP A 75 37.72 3.82 6.16
CA ASP A 75 39.09 4.03 5.66
C ASP A 75 39.12 4.65 4.26
N LYS A 76 38.05 4.47 3.47
CA LYS A 76 37.95 5.00 2.10
C LYS A 76 37.31 6.39 2.01
N GLY A 77 36.73 6.87 3.10
CA GLY A 77 36.12 8.20 3.17
C GLY A 77 35.16 8.35 4.35
N PRO A 78 34.68 9.58 4.61
CA PRO A 78 33.63 9.81 5.60
C PRO A 78 32.31 9.20 5.11
N GLU A 79 31.56 8.61 6.05
CA GLU A 79 30.20 8.15 5.79
C GLU A 79 29.27 9.36 5.57
N LEU A 80 28.48 9.32 4.49
CA LEU A 80 27.55 10.39 4.14
C LEU A 80 26.28 10.35 4.99
N GLY A 81 25.76 11.53 5.33
CA GLY A 81 24.42 11.66 5.89
C GLY A 81 23.35 11.24 4.88
N VAL A 82 22.22 10.70 5.37
CA VAL A 82 21.15 10.18 4.50
C VAL A 82 20.59 11.22 3.51
N TRP A 83 20.62 12.50 3.88
CA TRP A 83 20.17 13.61 3.03
C TRP A 83 21.26 14.18 2.10
N GLU A 84 22.51 13.77 2.27
CA GLU A 84 23.65 14.14 1.41
C GLU A 84 23.78 13.20 0.20
N LEU A 85 23.10 12.05 0.23
CA LEU A 85 23.06 11.11 -0.88
C LEU A 85 22.42 11.76 -2.11
N ASP A 86 23.16 11.74 -3.22
CA ASP A 86 22.65 12.13 -4.53
C ASP A 86 21.75 11.02 -5.11
N LEU A 87 20.44 11.28 -5.10
CA LEU A 87 19.42 10.37 -5.59
C LEU A 87 18.60 11.00 -6.73
N ARG A 88 19.20 11.95 -7.46
CA ARG A 88 18.51 12.65 -8.57
C ARG A 88 18.02 11.69 -9.65
N SER A 89 18.74 10.61 -9.93
CA SER A 89 18.32 9.57 -10.89
C SER A 89 17.09 8.79 -10.42
N GLU A 90 16.88 8.72 -9.11
CA GLU A 90 15.76 8.00 -8.49
C GLU A 90 14.55 8.89 -8.23
N PHE A 91 14.66 10.19 -8.45
CA PHE A 91 13.56 11.12 -8.22
C PHE A 91 12.38 10.81 -9.16
N PRO A 92 11.18 10.48 -8.63
CA PRO A 92 10.03 10.16 -9.46
C PRO A 92 9.40 11.41 -10.10
N VAL A 93 8.46 11.20 -11.02
CA VAL A 93 7.55 12.27 -11.45
C VAL A 93 6.81 12.82 -10.22
N LEU A 94 6.57 14.13 -10.18
CA LEU A 94 5.87 14.76 -9.07
C LEU A 94 4.46 14.18 -8.90
N PHE A 95 4.02 14.10 -7.65
CA PHE A 95 2.70 13.62 -7.24
C PHE A 95 2.42 12.14 -7.56
N VAL A 96 3.45 11.28 -7.62
CA VAL A 96 3.24 9.82 -7.58
C VAL A 96 2.58 9.42 -6.26
N LEU A 97 1.73 8.39 -6.31
CA LEU A 97 1.05 7.89 -5.11
C LEU A 97 2.07 7.42 -4.06
N ASN A 98 2.99 6.56 -4.50
CA ASN A 98 4.13 6.11 -3.73
C ASN A 98 5.27 5.66 -4.66
N LYS A 99 6.52 5.81 -4.19
CA LYS A 99 7.72 5.17 -4.73
C LYS A 99 8.67 4.91 -3.56
N GLU A 100 9.28 3.75 -3.52
CA GLU A 100 10.36 3.42 -2.57
C GLU A 100 11.63 3.04 -3.34
N THR A 101 12.78 3.44 -2.83
CA THR A 101 14.09 3.07 -3.36
C THR A 101 15.09 2.86 -2.23
N ARG A 102 16.04 1.96 -2.45
CA ARG A 102 17.06 1.57 -1.48
C ARG A 102 18.44 1.81 -2.09
N ALA A 103 19.32 2.47 -1.35
CA ALA A 103 20.69 2.72 -1.78
C ALA A 103 21.65 2.48 -0.62
N THR A 104 22.78 1.81 -0.89
CA THR A 104 23.84 1.66 0.11
C THR A 104 24.48 3.03 0.38
N ILE A 105 24.68 3.36 1.66
CA ILE A 105 25.41 4.56 2.06
C ILE A 105 26.90 4.31 1.80
N PRO A 106 27.58 5.14 0.98
CA PRO A 106 29.02 4.99 0.72
C PRO A 106 29.83 5.01 2.02
N HIS A 107 30.89 4.21 2.05
CA HIS A 107 31.84 4.11 3.17
C HIS A 107 31.23 3.66 4.51
N SER A 108 30.00 3.10 4.50
CA SER A 108 29.29 2.64 5.70
C SER A 108 29.55 1.18 6.07
N GLU A 109 30.35 0.46 5.28
CA GLU A 109 30.58 -0.97 5.51
C GLU A 109 31.52 -1.18 6.70
N THR A 110 31.18 -2.16 7.53
CA THR A 110 31.91 -2.51 8.74
C THR A 110 31.92 -4.03 8.91
N ILE A 111 33.08 -4.59 9.25
CA ILE A 111 33.19 -6.00 9.61
C ILE A 111 33.00 -6.14 11.11
N GLU A 112 32.01 -6.93 11.50
CA GLU A 112 31.68 -7.22 12.89
C GLU A 112 31.96 -8.68 13.19
N LYS A 113 32.29 -8.98 14.45
CA LYS A 113 32.37 -10.37 14.91
C LYS A 113 30.97 -10.97 14.86
N CYS A 114 30.84 -12.16 14.28
CA CYS A 114 29.56 -12.86 14.26
C CYS A 114 29.10 -13.15 15.70
N SER A 115 27.99 -12.55 16.10
CA SER A 115 27.39 -12.71 17.43
C SER A 115 27.00 -14.16 17.71
N GLY A 116 26.50 -14.88 16.69
CA GLY A 116 26.07 -16.28 16.82
C GLY A 116 27.18 -17.30 17.12
N CYS A 117 28.45 -16.95 16.88
CA CYS A 117 29.61 -17.81 17.18
C CYS A 117 30.75 -17.06 17.89
N ALA A 118 30.50 -15.85 18.38
CA ALA A 118 31.49 -14.97 19.00
C ALA A 118 32.80 -14.84 18.19
N GLY A 119 32.71 -14.74 16.87
CA GLY A 119 33.90 -14.62 16.01
C GLY A 119 34.58 -15.92 15.59
N ARG A 120 34.13 -17.09 16.09
CA ARG A 120 34.83 -18.38 15.89
C ARG A 120 34.63 -19.03 14.53
N GLY A 121 33.57 -18.69 13.81
CA GLY A 121 33.16 -19.37 12.56
C GLY A 121 32.44 -20.69 12.78
N ASP A 122 32.72 -21.39 13.88
CA ASP A 122 32.05 -22.63 14.25
C ASP A 122 31.23 -22.51 15.54
N ARG A 123 30.24 -23.39 15.69
CA ARG A 123 29.45 -23.59 16.90
C ARG A 123 29.66 -25.01 17.43
N VAL A 124 29.55 -25.16 18.74
CA VAL A 124 29.64 -26.45 19.40
C VAL A 124 28.49 -27.35 18.92
N CYS A 125 28.80 -28.59 18.54
CA CYS A 125 27.79 -29.55 18.10
C CYS A 125 26.86 -29.89 19.27
N PRO A 126 25.55 -29.57 19.19
CA PRO A 126 24.62 -29.79 20.30
C PRO A 126 24.52 -31.28 20.66
N ASP A 127 24.52 -32.18 19.67
CA ASP A 127 24.41 -33.62 19.92
C ASP A 127 25.64 -34.21 20.62
N CYS A 128 26.82 -33.59 20.45
CA CYS A 128 28.06 -34.10 21.06
C CYS A 128 28.34 -33.48 22.43
N ASN A 129 27.85 -32.27 22.66
CA ASN A 129 28.35 -31.40 23.72
C ASN A 129 27.23 -30.59 24.38
N ALA A 130 25.98 -31.09 24.38
CA ALA A 130 24.82 -30.44 25.00
C ALA A 130 25.08 -30.00 26.46
N ASP A 131 25.83 -30.79 27.22
CA ASP A 131 26.07 -30.59 28.64
C ASP A 131 27.47 -30.00 28.95
N GLN A 132 28.15 -29.39 27.98
CA GLN A 132 29.49 -28.83 28.17
C GLN A 132 29.46 -27.35 28.54
N GLU A 133 30.43 -26.93 29.36
CA GLU A 133 30.61 -25.52 29.69
C GLU A 133 30.92 -24.68 28.43
N PRO A 134 30.40 -23.44 28.35
CA PRO A 134 30.70 -22.54 27.25
C PRO A 134 32.22 -22.36 27.06
N GLY A 135 32.73 -22.77 25.90
CA GLY A 135 34.16 -22.64 25.58
C GLY A 135 34.91 -23.97 25.45
N TYR A 136 34.37 -25.05 26.00
CA TYR A 136 34.93 -26.39 25.87
C TYR A 136 34.06 -27.29 24.99
N TYR A 137 34.69 -28.14 24.19
CA TYR A 137 34.00 -29.14 23.39
C TYR A 137 34.86 -30.40 23.27
N LYS A 138 34.19 -31.54 23.14
CA LYS A 138 34.83 -32.84 22.94
C LYS A 138 34.93 -33.13 21.45
N GLU A 139 36.15 -33.31 20.98
CA GLU A 139 36.46 -33.83 19.65
C GLU A 139 36.40 -35.36 19.64
N ASN A 140 36.30 -35.93 18.44
CA ASN A 140 36.32 -37.38 18.19
C ASN A 140 35.22 -38.16 18.95
N ARG A 141 34.10 -37.52 19.31
CA ARG A 141 32.98 -38.20 19.94
C ARG A 141 32.30 -39.13 18.92
N MET A 142 32.40 -40.43 19.19
CA MET A 142 31.78 -41.48 18.40
C MET A 142 30.51 -41.98 19.10
N ASN A 143 29.45 -42.19 18.34
CA ASN A 143 28.20 -42.75 18.84
C ASN A 143 28.23 -44.27 18.74
N GLN A 144 27.59 -44.98 19.67
CA GLN A 144 27.39 -46.42 19.51
C GLN A 144 26.61 -46.69 18.22
N CYS A 145 27.08 -47.67 17.45
CA CYS A 145 26.39 -48.08 16.24
C CYS A 145 25.04 -48.70 16.63
N SER A 146 23.94 -48.04 16.26
CA SER A 146 22.59 -48.51 16.57
C SER A 146 22.25 -49.85 15.91
N ALA A 147 22.91 -50.20 14.81
CA ALA A 147 22.65 -51.46 14.10
C ALA A 147 23.25 -52.70 14.79
N CYS A 148 24.31 -52.52 15.60
CA CYS A 148 24.96 -53.62 16.32
C CYS A 148 25.08 -53.37 17.83
N HIS A 149 24.43 -52.33 18.34
CA HIS A 149 24.46 -51.91 19.74
C HIS A 149 25.87 -51.86 20.36
N GLY A 150 26.86 -51.37 19.61
CA GLY A 150 28.24 -51.30 20.09
C GLY A 150 29.11 -52.54 19.84
N ARG A 151 28.54 -53.70 19.44
CA ARG A 151 29.31 -54.96 19.30
C ARG A 151 30.27 -54.99 18.10
N GLY A 152 29.98 -54.24 17.04
CA GLY A 152 30.69 -54.35 15.75
C GLY A 152 30.26 -55.56 14.91
N LEU A 153 29.46 -56.47 15.49
CA LEU A 153 28.94 -57.68 14.87
C LEU A 153 27.42 -57.72 14.95
N ILE A 154 26.78 -58.34 13.96
CA ILE A 154 25.34 -58.63 13.92
C ILE A 154 25.17 -60.14 14.10
N ALA A 155 24.47 -60.52 15.18
CA ALA A 155 24.19 -61.91 15.51
C ALA A 155 22.97 -62.43 14.75
N HIS A 156 23.11 -63.59 14.13
CA HIS A 156 22.06 -64.28 13.40
C HIS A 156 21.42 -65.39 14.24
N ARG A 157 20.21 -65.81 13.86
CA ARG A 157 19.46 -66.86 14.59
C ARG A 157 20.12 -68.23 14.54
N ASP A 158 20.97 -68.47 13.55
CA ASP A 158 21.75 -69.70 13.39
C ASP A 158 23.04 -69.72 14.25
N GLY A 159 23.28 -68.67 15.04
CA GLY A 159 24.45 -68.53 15.90
C GLY A 159 25.69 -67.97 15.20
N SER A 160 25.62 -67.64 13.91
CA SER A 160 26.71 -66.98 13.19
C SER A 160 26.73 -65.47 13.47
N ASP A 161 27.94 -64.88 13.49
CA ASP A 161 28.14 -63.43 13.60
C ASP A 161 28.65 -62.89 12.25
N THR A 162 28.08 -61.78 11.78
CA THR A 162 28.59 -61.05 10.61
C THR A 162 29.10 -59.67 10.99
N ILE A 163 30.12 -59.20 10.29
CA ILE A 163 30.67 -57.85 10.49
C ILE A 163 29.58 -56.83 10.20
N CYS A 164 29.31 -55.94 11.16
CA CYS A 164 28.34 -54.87 10.98
C CYS A 164 28.85 -53.89 9.91
N VAL A 165 28.24 -53.93 8.74
CA VAL A 165 28.60 -53.08 7.59
C VAL A 165 28.51 -51.59 7.93
N LYS A 166 27.51 -51.18 8.71
CA LYS A 166 27.27 -49.78 9.08
C LYS A 166 28.42 -49.13 9.86
N CYS A 167 29.16 -49.90 10.65
CA CYS A 167 30.31 -49.42 11.42
C CYS A 167 31.64 -50.07 11.01
N ASN A 168 31.62 -50.90 9.97
CA ASN A 168 32.74 -51.71 9.51
C ASN A 168 33.47 -52.44 10.66
N GLY A 169 32.72 -53.13 11.52
CA GLY A 169 33.28 -53.88 12.65
C GLY A 169 33.67 -53.07 13.87
N LYS A 170 33.67 -51.72 13.82
CA LYS A 170 34.19 -50.87 14.91
C LYS A 170 33.24 -50.71 16.10
N GLY A 171 31.97 -51.10 15.96
CA GLY A 171 30.93 -50.91 16.98
C GLY A 171 30.49 -49.47 17.23
N LYS A 172 31.20 -48.48 16.67
CA LYS A 172 30.92 -47.05 16.80
C LYS A 172 30.88 -46.37 15.44
N ILE A 173 30.06 -45.35 15.31
CA ILE A 173 29.91 -44.52 14.09
C ILE A 173 30.13 -43.05 14.44
N PRO A 174 30.60 -42.23 13.49
CA PRO A 174 30.77 -40.81 13.74
C PRO A 174 29.43 -40.13 14.05
N CYS A 175 29.48 -39.02 14.79
CA CYS A 175 28.29 -38.19 14.99
C CYS A 175 27.74 -37.73 13.63
N ALA A 176 26.46 -37.95 13.37
CA ALA A 176 25.84 -37.59 12.08
C ALA A 176 25.90 -36.07 11.80
N THR A 177 25.88 -35.25 12.86
CA THR A 177 25.78 -33.80 12.78
C THR A 177 27.12 -33.10 12.58
N CYS A 178 28.17 -33.54 13.30
CA CYS A 178 29.51 -32.92 13.20
C CYS A 178 30.57 -33.82 12.56
N SER A 179 30.23 -35.05 12.17
CA SER A 179 31.19 -36.08 11.70
C SER A 179 32.34 -36.29 12.70
N SER A 180 31.98 -36.35 13.99
CA SER A 180 32.90 -36.47 15.13
C SER A 180 33.87 -35.29 15.35
N ARG A 181 33.76 -34.19 14.61
CA ARG A 181 34.59 -32.99 14.85
C ARG A 181 34.26 -32.25 16.13
N GLY A 182 33.10 -32.49 16.73
CA GLY A 182 32.62 -31.76 17.92
C GLY A 182 32.12 -30.34 17.64
N LEU A 183 32.39 -29.81 16.44
CA LEU A 183 31.98 -28.50 15.94
C LEU A 183 31.17 -28.61 14.65
N ILE A 184 30.26 -27.66 14.46
CA ILE A 184 29.51 -27.44 13.23
C ILE A 184 29.73 -26.01 12.74
N LYS A 185 29.67 -25.79 11.43
CA LYS A 185 29.81 -24.44 10.87
C LYS A 185 28.69 -23.55 11.41
N CYS A 186 29.03 -22.33 11.80
CA CYS A 186 28.03 -21.34 12.17
C CYS A 186 27.21 -20.98 10.92
N GLU A 187 25.90 -21.16 10.99
CA GLU A 187 25.00 -20.84 9.87
C GLU A 187 24.92 -19.34 9.59
N THR A 188 24.99 -18.51 10.63
CA THR A 188 24.87 -17.04 10.53
C THR A 188 26.01 -16.42 9.72
N CYS A 189 27.26 -16.81 9.97
CA CYS A 189 28.44 -16.33 9.23
C CYS A 189 28.98 -17.35 8.21
N ARG A 190 28.30 -18.48 8.04
CA ARG A 190 28.69 -19.58 7.13
C ARG A 190 30.14 -20.07 7.31
N GLY A 191 30.67 -20.00 8.52
CA GLY A 191 32.03 -20.43 8.84
C GLY A 191 33.08 -19.32 8.88
N SER A 192 32.79 -18.09 8.47
CA SER A 192 33.82 -17.03 8.42
C SER A 192 34.14 -16.39 9.77
N GLY A 193 33.25 -16.52 10.74
CA GLY A 193 33.34 -15.85 12.04
C GLY A 193 33.01 -14.35 11.99
N SER A 194 32.76 -13.79 10.82
CA SER A 194 32.56 -12.36 10.62
C SER A 194 31.30 -12.06 9.83
N LEU A 195 30.70 -10.90 10.12
CA LEU A 195 29.53 -10.38 9.43
C LEU A 195 29.89 -9.03 8.83
N LEU A 196 29.43 -8.79 7.60
CA LEU A 196 29.50 -7.49 6.94
C LEU A 196 28.22 -6.74 7.28
N SER A 197 28.36 -5.61 7.97
CA SER A 197 27.26 -4.70 8.28
C SER A 197 27.41 -3.42 7.47
N ARG A 198 26.34 -2.99 6.81
CA ARG A 198 26.29 -1.77 5.99
C ARG A 198 25.02 -0.97 6.28
N ASN A 199 25.08 0.34 6.08
CA ASN A 199 23.92 1.19 6.23
C ASN A 199 23.24 1.39 4.86
N ILE A 200 21.94 1.14 4.80
CA ILE A 200 21.09 1.31 3.63
C ILE A 200 20.16 2.49 3.87
N ALA A 201 20.21 3.47 2.96
CA ALA A 201 19.21 4.51 2.90
C ALA A 201 17.95 3.97 2.21
N VAL A 202 16.83 4.03 2.92
CA VAL A 202 15.50 3.76 2.36
C VAL A 202 14.83 5.11 2.15
N VAL A 203 14.52 5.41 0.89
CA VAL A 203 13.93 6.68 0.46
C VAL A 203 12.55 6.43 -0.09
N LYS A 204 11.56 7.15 0.44
CA LYS A 204 10.14 7.00 0.11
C LYS A 204 9.61 8.35 -0.36
N TRP A 205 9.09 8.38 -1.58
CA TRP A 205 8.30 9.51 -2.09
C TRP A 205 6.83 9.15 -2.03
N LYS A 206 5.99 10.05 -1.54
CA LYS A 206 4.54 9.83 -1.49
C LYS A 206 3.77 11.14 -1.58
N THR A 207 2.53 11.05 -2.01
CA THR A 207 1.61 12.18 -2.05
C THR A 207 0.59 12.04 -0.93
N LEU A 208 0.56 13.01 -0.04
CA LEU A 208 -0.53 13.16 0.93
C LEU A 208 -1.61 14.01 0.24
N SER A 209 -2.81 13.48 0.06
CA SER A 209 -3.89 14.20 -0.62
C SER A 209 -5.02 14.47 0.36
N THR A 210 -5.43 15.73 0.46
CA THR A 210 -6.66 16.13 1.14
C THR A 210 -7.67 16.55 0.10
N ARG A 211 -8.93 16.15 0.29
CA ARG A 211 -10.01 16.39 -0.67
C ARG A 211 -11.23 16.90 0.08
N LYS A 212 -11.83 17.96 -0.44
CA LYS A 212 -13.07 18.54 0.07
C LYS A 212 -14.10 18.67 -1.04
N VAL A 213 -15.36 18.41 -0.70
CA VAL A 213 -16.51 18.62 -1.59
C VAL A 213 -17.33 19.78 -1.05
N GLY A 214 -17.54 20.79 -1.89
CA GLY A 214 -18.38 21.95 -1.64
C GLY A 214 -19.64 21.85 -2.49
N ALA A 215 -20.65 21.14 -2.00
CA ALA A 215 -21.95 21.05 -2.68
C ALA A 215 -22.81 22.29 -2.38
N THR A 216 -23.50 22.79 -3.40
CA THR A 216 -24.57 23.76 -3.20
C THR A 216 -25.78 23.09 -2.53
N ALA A 217 -26.65 23.87 -1.87
CA ALA A 217 -27.83 23.33 -1.16
C ALA A 217 -28.72 22.44 -2.06
N GLY A 218 -28.71 22.66 -3.37
CA GLY A 218 -29.45 21.85 -4.34
C GLY A 218 -28.95 20.41 -4.47
N ALA A 219 -27.63 20.18 -4.34
CA ALA A 219 -26.97 18.89 -4.49
C ALA A 219 -26.63 18.19 -3.15
N ALA A 220 -26.95 18.81 -2.01
CA ALA A 220 -26.63 18.27 -0.68
C ALA A 220 -27.24 16.88 -0.36
N SER A 221 -28.20 16.41 -1.16
CA SER A 221 -28.79 15.07 -1.00
C SER A 221 -28.06 13.96 -1.76
N VAL A 222 -27.07 14.32 -2.57
CA VAL A 222 -26.20 13.40 -3.31
C VAL A 222 -24.96 13.12 -2.46
N PRO A 223 -24.61 11.85 -2.18
CA PRO A 223 -23.42 11.50 -1.42
C PRO A 223 -22.13 11.96 -2.10
N ASP A 224 -21.15 12.37 -1.30
CA ASP A 224 -19.87 12.87 -1.79
C ASP A 224 -19.15 11.82 -2.65
N GLU A 225 -19.31 10.53 -2.37
CA GLU A 225 -18.73 9.39 -3.11
C GLU A 225 -19.10 9.43 -4.59
N VAL A 226 -20.31 9.88 -4.93
CA VAL A 226 -20.76 10.02 -6.32
C VAL A 226 -19.92 11.06 -7.05
N PHE A 227 -19.54 12.14 -6.36
CA PHE A 227 -18.68 13.19 -6.92
C PHE A 227 -17.19 12.82 -6.91
N HIS A 228 -16.77 11.73 -6.26
CA HIS A 228 -15.38 11.26 -6.33
C HIS A 228 -15.04 10.68 -7.71
N GLN A 229 -16.03 10.10 -8.38
CA GLN A 229 -15.86 9.45 -9.69
C GLN A 229 -16.11 10.41 -10.86
N ALA A 230 -16.91 11.45 -10.64
CA ALA A 230 -17.28 12.41 -11.66
C ALA A 230 -16.10 13.30 -12.09
N LYS A 231 -15.87 13.40 -13.41
CA LYS A 231 -14.88 14.32 -13.99
C LYS A 231 -15.45 15.74 -14.02
N GLY A 232 -14.75 16.68 -13.37
CA GLY A 232 -15.07 18.11 -13.39
C GLY A 232 -14.14 18.93 -14.30
N VAL A 233 -14.53 20.18 -14.56
CA VAL A 233 -13.64 21.18 -15.18
C VAL A 233 -12.77 21.81 -14.12
N GLN A 234 -11.46 21.90 -14.38
CA GLN A 234 -10.54 22.56 -13.48
C GLN A 234 -10.69 24.09 -13.56
N LEU A 235 -10.99 24.71 -12.41
CA LEU A 235 -11.07 26.17 -12.25
C LEU A 235 -9.73 26.76 -11.82
N CYS A 236 -8.94 26.03 -11.04
CA CYS A 236 -7.56 26.41 -10.73
C CYS A 236 -6.63 25.18 -10.63
N ASN A 237 -5.37 25.39 -11.03
CA ASN A 237 -4.26 24.45 -10.86
C ASN A 237 -3.03 25.25 -10.44
N THR A 238 -2.75 25.31 -9.14
CA THR A 238 -1.58 26.04 -8.64
C THR A 238 -0.61 25.05 -8.05
N GLN A 239 0.63 25.09 -8.53
CA GLN A 239 1.74 24.31 -7.99
C GLN A 239 2.78 25.25 -7.37
N ALA A 240 3.18 24.99 -6.13
CA ALA A 240 4.16 25.79 -5.40
C ALA A 240 4.87 24.93 -4.34
N TYR A 241 5.96 25.42 -3.73
CA TYR A 241 6.54 24.74 -2.56
C TYR A 241 5.51 24.59 -1.44
N GLN A 242 4.75 25.65 -1.22
CA GLN A 242 3.62 25.71 -0.31
C GLN A 242 2.51 26.51 -0.99
N CYS A 243 1.36 25.89 -1.21
CA CYS A 243 0.22 26.54 -1.85
C CYS A 243 -0.50 27.47 -0.85
N SER A 244 -0.94 28.61 -1.36
CA SER A 244 -1.89 29.51 -0.70
C SER A 244 -3.29 29.35 -1.32
N PRO A 245 -4.35 29.84 -0.64
CA PRO A 245 -5.69 29.86 -1.22
C PRO A 245 -5.70 30.61 -2.57
N ALA A 246 -6.41 30.04 -3.55
CA ALA A 246 -6.66 30.66 -4.83
C ALA A 246 -7.66 31.82 -4.70
N PHE A 247 -7.47 32.84 -5.53
CA PHE A 247 -8.33 34.01 -5.58
C PHE A 247 -9.30 33.93 -6.78
N PHE A 248 -10.59 34.11 -6.51
CA PHE A 248 -11.65 34.17 -7.52
C PHE A 248 -12.39 35.50 -7.41
N ALA A 249 -12.15 36.42 -8.35
CA ALA A 249 -12.65 37.80 -8.27
C ALA A 249 -14.17 37.90 -8.03
N ASP A 250 -14.94 37.04 -8.69
CA ASP A 250 -16.41 37.11 -8.69
C ASP A 250 -17.08 36.04 -7.82
N SER A 251 -16.33 35.38 -6.92
CA SER A 251 -16.90 34.29 -6.12
C SER A 251 -16.35 34.23 -4.69
N TYR A 252 -17.08 34.85 -3.76
CA TYR A 252 -16.81 34.71 -2.33
C TYR A 252 -16.81 33.24 -1.89
N PHE A 253 -17.75 32.44 -2.39
CA PHE A 253 -17.85 31.02 -2.10
C PHE A 253 -16.56 30.28 -2.46
N LEU A 254 -16.02 30.48 -3.67
CA LEU A 254 -14.81 29.78 -4.11
C LEU A 254 -13.57 30.23 -3.33
N ASN A 255 -13.45 31.52 -2.98
CA ASN A 255 -12.37 32.00 -2.12
C ASN A 255 -12.41 31.36 -0.73
N LYS A 256 -13.60 31.27 -0.13
CA LYS A 256 -13.79 30.61 1.16
C LYS A 256 -13.49 29.12 1.06
N PHE A 257 -14.06 28.44 0.07
CA PHE A 257 -13.87 27.01 -0.17
C PHE A 257 -12.39 26.66 -0.40
N SER A 258 -11.70 27.44 -1.23
CA SER A 258 -10.26 27.36 -1.41
C SER A 258 -9.50 27.47 -0.09
N SER A 259 -9.88 28.42 0.77
CA SER A 259 -9.22 28.61 2.06
C SER A 259 -9.44 27.41 2.98
N GLU A 260 -10.64 26.84 2.97
CA GLU A 260 -10.97 25.64 3.73
C GLU A 260 -10.15 24.42 3.27
N VAL A 261 -10.02 24.19 1.96
CA VAL A 261 -9.18 23.12 1.40
C VAL A 261 -7.73 23.24 1.88
N ILE A 262 -7.17 24.45 1.83
CA ILE A 262 -5.80 24.72 2.30
C ILE A 262 -5.67 24.55 3.82
N SER A 263 -6.71 24.88 4.60
CA SER A 263 -6.71 24.74 6.05
C SER A 263 -6.68 23.28 6.52
N GLU A 264 -7.18 22.36 5.69
CA GLU A 264 -7.18 20.92 5.94
C GLU A 264 -5.88 20.22 5.52
N ARG A 265 -4.82 20.99 5.24
CA ARG A 265 -3.50 20.48 4.83
C ARG A 265 -3.03 19.32 5.71
N ALA A 266 -2.65 18.22 5.06
CA ALA A 266 -2.09 17.07 5.72
C ALA A 266 -0.76 17.43 6.40
N GLN A 267 -0.59 16.98 7.65
CA GLN A 267 0.68 17.14 8.36
C GLN A 267 1.72 16.19 7.79
N ALA A 268 2.83 16.75 7.30
CA ALA A 268 3.97 15.94 6.88
C ALA A 268 4.61 15.24 8.08
N PRO A 269 4.98 13.96 7.98
CA PRO A 269 5.67 13.27 9.05
C PRO A 269 6.99 13.96 9.44
N PRO A 270 7.47 13.88 10.70
CA PRO A 270 8.64 14.63 11.16
C PRO A 270 9.95 14.31 10.41
N LYS A 271 10.06 13.10 9.85
CA LYS A 271 11.20 12.64 9.04
C LYS A 271 11.06 12.97 7.55
N ALA A 272 9.97 13.62 7.16
CA ALA A 272 9.68 13.96 5.77
C ALA A 272 10.13 15.39 5.46
N ARG A 273 10.57 15.61 4.21
CA ARG A 273 10.69 16.95 3.61
C ARG A 273 9.53 17.14 2.63
N VAL A 274 8.84 18.27 2.74
CA VAL A 274 7.88 18.69 1.71
C VAL A 274 8.67 19.16 0.50
N ILE A 275 8.36 18.61 -0.67
CA ILE A 275 8.99 19.01 -1.93
C ILE A 275 8.15 20.07 -2.61
N CYS A 276 6.85 19.79 -2.76
CA CYS A 276 5.95 20.62 -3.53
C CYS A 276 4.50 20.30 -3.18
N GLU A 277 3.63 21.29 -3.32
CA GLU A 277 2.19 21.15 -3.23
C GLU A 277 1.51 21.48 -4.55
N ARG A 278 0.37 20.84 -4.80
CA ARG A 278 -0.54 21.17 -5.89
C ARG A 278 -1.94 21.35 -5.33
N HIS A 279 -2.45 22.57 -5.47
CA HIS A 279 -3.81 22.93 -5.10
C HIS A 279 -4.68 23.01 -6.36
N THR A 280 -5.76 22.25 -6.37
CA THR A 280 -6.71 22.18 -7.47
C THR A 280 -8.12 22.45 -6.97
N ILE A 281 -8.85 23.30 -7.70
CA ILE A 281 -10.30 23.42 -7.55
C ILE A 281 -10.92 23.09 -8.89
N SER A 282 -11.91 22.22 -8.87
CA SER A 282 -12.68 21.81 -10.03
C SER A 282 -14.17 21.95 -9.76
N VAL A 283 -14.95 22.08 -10.83
CA VAL A 283 -16.41 22.09 -10.79
C VAL A 283 -16.94 20.87 -11.52
N VAL A 284 -17.81 20.13 -10.84
CA VAL A 284 -18.62 19.06 -11.43
C VAL A 284 -19.99 19.68 -11.72
N PRO A 285 -20.41 19.78 -13.01
CA PRO A 285 -21.74 20.24 -13.33
C PRO A 285 -22.76 19.23 -12.78
N VAL A 286 -23.78 19.73 -12.09
CA VAL A 286 -24.85 18.88 -11.54
C VAL A 286 -26.17 19.57 -11.80
N THR A 287 -27.10 18.86 -12.47
CA THR A 287 -28.44 19.38 -12.74
C THR A 287 -29.44 18.59 -11.92
N ARG A 288 -30.21 19.28 -11.06
CA ARG A 288 -31.34 18.70 -10.35
C ARG A 288 -32.60 18.87 -11.18
N VAL A 289 -33.25 17.76 -11.49
CA VAL A 289 -34.51 17.75 -12.23
C VAL A 289 -35.62 17.31 -11.28
N THR A 290 -36.66 18.11 -11.18
CA THR A 290 -37.87 17.78 -10.40
C THR A 290 -39.03 17.52 -11.34
N MET A 291 -39.58 16.32 -11.27
CA MET A 291 -40.75 15.92 -12.05
C MET A 291 -41.97 15.78 -11.15
N SER A 292 -43.14 16.17 -11.64
CA SER A 292 -44.39 16.06 -10.89
C SER A 292 -45.55 15.57 -11.75
N HIS A 293 -46.48 14.88 -11.08
CA HIS A 293 -47.76 14.48 -11.65
C HIS A 293 -48.78 14.32 -10.53
N ARG A 294 -49.88 15.09 -10.60
CA ARG A 294 -50.86 15.24 -9.51
C ARG A 294 -50.15 15.65 -8.21
N ASN A 295 -50.46 15.01 -7.09
CA ASN A 295 -49.89 15.33 -5.77
C ASN A 295 -48.58 14.57 -5.48
N ARG A 296 -47.89 14.05 -6.50
CA ARG A 296 -46.61 13.35 -6.34
C ARG A 296 -45.52 14.06 -7.13
N SER A 297 -44.34 14.11 -6.54
CA SER A 297 -43.11 14.58 -7.17
C SER A 297 -41.93 13.69 -6.78
N PHE A 298 -40.91 13.68 -7.61
CA PHE A 298 -39.58 13.16 -7.27
C PHE A 298 -38.54 14.01 -7.98
N SER A 299 -37.33 13.97 -7.45
CA SER A 299 -36.19 14.64 -8.05
C SER A 299 -35.07 13.63 -8.31
N PHE A 300 -34.30 13.90 -9.35
CA PHE A 300 -33.08 13.17 -9.67
C PHE A 300 -32.01 14.15 -10.14
N TYR A 301 -30.79 13.65 -10.23
CA TYR A 301 -29.61 14.43 -10.51
C TYR A 301 -28.92 13.88 -11.74
N ILE A 302 -28.45 14.77 -12.61
CA ILE A 302 -27.59 14.46 -13.74
C ILE A 302 -26.20 15.01 -13.40
N ILE A 303 -25.20 14.14 -13.35
CA ILE A 303 -23.90 14.44 -12.75
C ILE A 303 -22.80 14.37 -13.79
N GLY A 304 -21.99 15.42 -13.84
CA GLY A 304 -20.80 15.51 -14.67
C GLY A 304 -21.09 15.49 -16.17
N TYR A 305 -20.02 15.53 -16.95
CA TYR A 305 -20.10 15.41 -18.41
C TYR A 305 -20.37 13.98 -18.88
N SER A 306 -20.21 12.97 -18.00
CA SER A 306 -20.68 11.61 -18.26
C SER A 306 -22.20 11.50 -18.21
N ARG A 307 -22.90 12.56 -17.79
CA ARG A 307 -24.37 12.65 -17.71
C ARG A 307 -24.96 11.50 -16.89
N GLU A 308 -24.27 11.09 -15.82
CA GLU A 308 -24.70 9.99 -14.97
C GLU A 308 -25.92 10.39 -14.14
N VAL A 309 -26.95 9.55 -14.17
CA VAL A 309 -28.17 9.80 -13.41
C VAL A 309 -28.02 9.22 -12.01
N TYR A 310 -28.11 10.10 -11.00
CA TYR A 310 -28.29 9.72 -9.62
C TYR A 310 -29.72 9.97 -9.17
N LEU A 311 -30.39 8.90 -8.74
CA LEU A 311 -31.75 8.94 -8.24
C LEU A 311 -31.74 8.23 -6.87
N LYS A 312 -32.02 8.99 -5.80
CA LYS A 312 -32.20 8.44 -4.45
C LYS A 312 -33.35 7.43 -4.46
N ASP A 313 -33.37 6.45 -3.56
CA ASP A 313 -34.30 5.31 -3.55
C ASP A 313 -35.80 5.61 -3.36
N TYR A 314 -36.33 6.67 -3.95
CA TYR A 314 -37.75 6.97 -4.06
C TYR A 314 -38.10 7.26 -5.52
N TYR A 315 -38.39 6.20 -6.29
CA TYR A 315 -38.96 6.32 -7.63
C TYR A 315 -40.46 5.98 -7.58
N PRO A 316 -41.36 6.82 -8.13
CA PRO A 316 -42.80 6.74 -7.86
C PRO A 316 -43.53 5.57 -8.53
N SER A 317 -42.89 4.84 -9.46
CA SER A 317 -43.45 3.65 -10.10
C SER A 317 -42.57 2.44 -9.84
N ARG A 318 -42.70 1.86 -8.65
CA ARG A 318 -42.06 0.60 -8.27
C ARG A 318 -43.10 -0.51 -8.27
N PHE A 319 -42.90 -1.53 -9.09
CA PHE A 319 -43.78 -2.69 -9.13
C PHE A 319 -42.96 -3.94 -9.41
N CYS A 320 -42.99 -4.89 -8.47
CA CYS A 320 -42.17 -6.10 -8.52
C CYS A 320 -43.06 -7.33 -8.36
N TRP A 321 -43.02 -8.24 -9.34
CA TRP A 321 -43.84 -9.46 -9.38
C TRP A 321 -43.29 -10.60 -8.49
N GLY A 322 -42.37 -10.31 -7.56
CA GLY A 322 -41.83 -11.29 -6.61
C GLY A 322 -40.79 -12.27 -7.17
N LEU A 323 -40.46 -12.22 -8.46
CA LEU A 323 -39.48 -13.09 -9.14
C LEU A 323 -38.13 -12.41 -9.43
N CYS A 324 -37.92 -11.18 -8.93
CA CYS A 324 -36.71 -10.41 -9.19
C CYS A 324 -35.68 -10.55 -8.05
N PRO A 325 -34.37 -10.67 -8.34
CA PRO A 325 -33.31 -10.73 -7.32
C PRO A 325 -33.25 -9.53 -6.36
N CYS A 326 -33.91 -8.41 -6.67
CA CYS A 326 -33.91 -7.22 -5.84
C CYS A 326 -34.70 -7.36 -4.51
N LEU A 327 -35.36 -8.49 -4.27
CA LEU A 327 -36.13 -8.75 -3.03
C LEU A 327 -35.26 -8.82 -1.77
N GLU A 328 -33.96 -9.12 -1.91
CA GLU A 328 -33.01 -9.10 -0.78
C GLU A 328 -32.61 -7.68 -0.36
N TRP A 329 -32.69 -6.71 -1.27
CA TRP A 329 -32.31 -5.30 -1.00
C TRP A 329 -33.42 -4.48 -0.33
N LEU A 330 -34.67 -4.97 -0.34
CA LEU A 330 -35.83 -4.33 0.30
C LEU A 330 -35.99 -4.71 1.78
N LYS A 331 -35.07 -5.52 2.34
CA LYS A 331 -34.99 -5.83 3.78
C LYS A 331 -33.86 -5.04 4.44
N LEU A 332 -34.01 -3.72 4.55
CA LEU A 332 -33.25 -2.88 5.48
C LEU A 332 -34.13 -1.71 5.94
#